data_AF-A0A819V5N7-F1
#
_entry.id   AF-A0A819V5N7-F1
#
_cell.length_a   1.000
_cell.length_b   1.000
_cell.length_c   1.000
_cell.angle_alpha   90.00
_cell.angle_beta   90.00
_cell.angle_gamma   90.00
#
_symmetry.space_group_name_H-M   'P 1'
#
loop_
_entity.id
_entity.type
_entity.pdbx_description
1 polymer ?
#
loop_
_entity_poly.entity_id
_entity_poly.type
_entity_poly.pdbx_seq_one_letter_code
_entity_poly.pdbx_strand_id
1 'polypeptide(L)'
;MSNTTCSSQNLNVKHVATLFEEVQNRYIKKLTTIDEKHLPTDERHKQKLAVYESYVKDLSIQTRLLLQSLDELEKEANQRVTLLENKLKKAHASLQQHHSLSDVTKSVSSIESEKWKLNHENLDLKHDLDSLTTFINTAKRTGKWDTKRLQLKTVPLDRIIGISNDDIHPTVPLHKEIQYRDERIQVLQAEIEQLRKTKNELVKQVENYYYLIYSYE
;
A
#
# COMPACT_ATOMS: atom_id res chain seq x y z
N MET A 1 1.55 -7.37 -36.53
CA MET A 1 2.18 -8.07 -37.67
C MET A 1 2.37 -9.53 -37.27
N SER A 2 1.34 -10.36 -37.45
CA SER A 2 1.38 -11.79 -37.08
C SER A 2 0.45 -12.54 -38.03
N ASN A 3 0.95 -13.06 -39.16
CA ASN A 3 0.17 -13.95 -40.03
C ASN A 3 1.01 -14.85 -40.95
N THR A 4 2.32 -14.96 -40.75
CA THR A 4 3.20 -15.69 -41.69
C THR A 4 3.43 -17.16 -41.33
N THR A 5 3.10 -17.59 -40.11
CA THR A 5 3.51 -18.93 -39.61
C THR A 5 2.61 -20.08 -40.08
N CYS A 6 1.34 -19.82 -40.39
CA CYS A 6 0.38 -20.87 -40.76
C CYS A 6 0.56 -21.38 -42.22
N SER A 7 1.04 -20.52 -43.12
CA SER A 7 1.21 -20.86 -44.54
C SER A 7 2.34 -21.88 -44.79
N SER A 8 3.45 -21.75 -44.05
CA SER A 8 4.63 -22.60 -44.22
C SER A 8 4.43 -24.04 -43.74
N GLN A 9 3.58 -24.27 -42.72
CA GLN A 9 3.28 -25.61 -42.21
C GLN A 9 2.43 -26.42 -43.21
N ASN A 10 1.52 -25.77 -43.93
CA ASN A 10 0.62 -26.43 -44.88
C ASN A 10 1.35 -26.88 -46.16
N LEU A 11 2.38 -26.13 -46.60
CA LEU A 11 3.23 -26.50 -47.73
C LEU A 11 4.04 -27.78 -47.45
N ASN A 12 4.54 -27.92 -46.22
CA ASN A 12 5.38 -29.04 -45.82
C ASN A 12 4.60 -30.36 -45.80
N VAL A 13 3.37 -30.35 -45.26
CA VAL A 13 2.48 -31.51 -45.24
C VAL A 13 2.15 -32.00 -46.65
N LYS A 14 1.87 -31.08 -47.58
CA LYS A 14 1.60 -31.42 -48.99
C LYS A 14 2.81 -32.05 -49.67
N HIS A 15 4.00 -31.50 -49.44
CA HIS A 15 5.23 -32.04 -50.03
C HIS A 15 5.55 -33.45 -49.51
N VAL A 16 5.38 -33.69 -48.21
CA VAL A 16 5.55 -35.02 -47.60
C VAL A 16 4.56 -36.02 -48.18
N ALA A 17 3.29 -35.63 -48.36
CA ALA A 17 2.28 -36.49 -48.97
C ALA A 17 2.64 -36.89 -50.42
N THR A 18 3.12 -35.94 -51.23
CA THR A 18 3.59 -36.22 -52.60
C THR A 18 4.76 -37.20 -52.62
N LEU A 19 5.72 -37.06 -51.70
CA LEU A 19 6.86 -37.99 -51.60
C LEU A 19 6.41 -39.41 -51.25
N PHE A 20 5.43 -39.58 -50.35
CA PHE A 20 4.87 -40.91 -50.03
C PHE A 20 4.20 -41.55 -51.25
N GLU A 21 3.44 -40.76 -52.01
CA GLU A 21 2.78 -41.22 -53.23
C GLU A 21 3.80 -41.64 -54.31
N GLU A 22 4.88 -40.88 -54.50
CA GLU A 22 5.96 -41.22 -55.42
C GLU A 22 6.68 -42.52 -55.04
N VAL A 23 6.95 -42.72 -53.75
CA VAL A 23 7.58 -43.96 -53.23
C VAL A 23 6.67 -45.16 -53.45
N GLN A 24 5.37 -45.02 -53.15
CA GLN A 24 4.39 -46.09 -53.36
C GLN A 24 4.28 -46.46 -54.85
N ASN A 25 4.21 -45.46 -55.72
CA ASN A 25 4.14 -45.64 -57.16
C ASN A 25 5.37 -46.39 -57.72
N ARG A 26 6.55 -46.23 -57.11
CA ARG A 26 7.75 -46.98 -57.50
C ARG A 26 7.60 -48.49 -57.26
N TYR A 27 6.98 -48.88 -56.15
CA TYR A 27 6.74 -50.29 -55.83
C TYR A 27 5.63 -50.89 -56.68
N ILE A 28 4.55 -50.13 -56.91
CA ILE A 28 3.47 -50.52 -57.83
C ILE A 28 4.02 -50.75 -59.24
N LYS A 29 4.84 -49.84 -59.77
CA LYS A 29 5.48 -49.99 -61.08
C LYS A 29 6.35 -51.25 -61.18
N LYS A 30 7.11 -51.59 -60.13
CA LYS A 30 7.90 -52.84 -60.11
C LYS A 30 7.00 -54.08 -60.18
N LEU A 31 5.87 -54.07 -59.48
CA LEU A 31 4.91 -55.18 -59.49
C LEU A 31 4.23 -55.32 -60.87
N THR A 32 3.80 -54.21 -61.49
CA THR A 32 3.19 -54.25 -62.82
C THR A 32 4.17 -54.75 -63.88
N THR A 33 5.44 -54.33 -63.83
CA THR A 33 6.49 -54.86 -64.73
C THR A 33 6.75 -56.36 -64.53
N ILE A 34 6.56 -56.90 -63.34
CA ILE A 34 6.67 -58.36 -63.09
C ILE A 34 5.44 -59.10 -63.66
N ASP A 35 4.26 -58.51 -63.57
CA ASP A 35 3.01 -59.10 -64.09
C ASP A 35 2.96 -59.12 -65.63
N GLU A 36 3.53 -58.10 -66.27
CA GLU A 36 3.67 -58.00 -67.74
C GLU A 36 4.67 -59.02 -68.31
N LYS A 37 5.58 -59.56 -67.50
CA LYS A 37 6.51 -60.61 -67.92
C LYS A 37 5.79 -61.96 -67.97
N HIS A 38 5.93 -62.68 -69.10
CA HIS A 38 5.51 -64.08 -69.25
C HIS A 38 6.46 -65.05 -68.54
N LEU A 39 6.65 -64.86 -67.24
CA LEU A 39 7.41 -65.75 -66.36
C LEU A 39 6.55 -66.95 -65.91
N PRO A 40 7.16 -68.11 -65.61
CA PRO A 40 6.51 -69.18 -64.87
C PRO A 40 5.94 -68.67 -63.54
N THR A 41 4.81 -69.23 -63.12
CA THR A 41 4.04 -68.78 -61.93
C THR A 41 4.90 -68.68 -60.67
N ASP A 42 5.75 -69.69 -60.39
CA ASP A 42 6.61 -69.69 -59.20
C ASP A 42 7.68 -68.60 -59.23
N GLU A 43 8.30 -68.36 -60.39
CA GLU A 43 9.32 -67.32 -60.53
C GLU A 43 8.70 -65.92 -60.44
N ARG A 44 7.50 -65.74 -60.99
CA ARG A 44 6.71 -64.50 -60.82
C ARG A 44 6.39 -64.24 -59.35
N HIS A 45 5.90 -65.26 -58.63
CA HIS A 45 5.60 -65.13 -57.21
C HIS A 45 6.84 -64.82 -56.38
N LYS A 46 7.96 -65.47 -56.65
CA LYS A 46 9.23 -65.21 -55.97
C LYS A 46 9.71 -63.77 -56.16
N GLN A 47 9.62 -63.24 -57.38
CA GLN A 47 9.96 -61.84 -57.66
C GLN A 47 9.00 -60.85 -56.99
N LYS A 48 7.68 -61.13 -56.99
CA LYS A 48 6.70 -60.30 -56.27
C LYS A 48 6.94 -60.30 -54.77
N LEU A 49 7.22 -61.46 -54.18
CA LEU A 49 7.55 -61.60 -52.76
C LEU A 49 8.75 -60.73 -52.39
N ALA A 50 9.83 -60.76 -53.19
CA ALA A 50 11.01 -59.93 -52.95
C ALA A 50 10.69 -58.42 -53.01
N VAL A 51 9.78 -57.98 -53.89
CA VAL A 51 9.32 -56.59 -53.94
C VAL A 51 8.52 -56.22 -52.70
N TYR A 52 7.62 -57.10 -52.24
CA TYR A 52 6.85 -56.88 -51.01
C TYR A 52 7.74 -56.86 -49.76
N GLU A 53 8.71 -57.76 -49.65
CA GLU A 53 9.68 -57.78 -48.55
C GLU A 53 10.49 -56.48 -48.49
N SER A 54 10.96 -56.00 -49.64
CA SER A 54 11.64 -54.71 -49.75
C SER A 54 10.73 -53.55 -49.34
N TYR A 55 9.46 -53.56 -49.75
CA TYR A 55 8.50 -52.52 -49.38
C TYR A 55 8.22 -52.51 -47.86
N VAL A 56 7.97 -53.68 -47.26
CA VAL A 56 7.73 -53.82 -45.82
C VAL A 56 8.95 -53.38 -45.02
N LYS A 57 10.16 -53.72 -45.46
CA LYS A 57 11.41 -53.29 -44.83
C LYS A 57 11.56 -51.78 -44.84
N ASP A 58 11.37 -51.14 -46.00
CA ASP A 58 11.46 -49.69 -46.13
C ASP A 58 10.39 -48.98 -45.31
N LEU A 59 9.15 -49.49 -45.34
CA LEU A 59 8.06 -48.95 -44.53
C LEU A 59 8.38 -49.03 -43.03
N SER A 60 8.96 -50.14 -42.58
CA SER A 60 9.38 -50.31 -41.18
C SER A 60 10.47 -49.31 -40.78
N ILE A 61 11.40 -49.00 -41.69
CA ILE A 61 12.43 -47.97 -41.47
C ILE A 61 11.77 -46.58 -41.40
N GLN A 62 10.85 -46.27 -42.31
CA GLN A 62 10.13 -44.99 -42.32
C GLN A 62 9.31 -44.79 -41.04
N THR A 63 8.59 -45.81 -40.58
CA THR A 63 7.84 -45.75 -39.32
C THR A 63 8.78 -45.46 -38.14
N ARG A 64 9.95 -46.11 -38.08
CA ARG A 64 10.94 -45.85 -37.01
C ARG A 64 11.45 -44.41 -37.02
N LEU A 65 11.78 -43.88 -38.20
CA LEU A 65 12.24 -42.50 -38.34
C LEU A 65 11.14 -41.49 -38.00
N LEU A 66 9.90 -41.75 -38.40
CA LEU A 66 8.75 -40.90 -38.04
C LEU A 66 8.50 -40.90 -36.54
N LEU A 67 8.59 -42.05 -35.88
CA LEU A 67 8.47 -42.14 -34.42
C LEU A 67 9.58 -41.34 -33.73
N GLN A 68 10.83 -41.46 -34.18
CA GLN A 68 11.93 -40.66 -33.63
C GLN A 68 11.70 -39.15 -33.83
N SER A 69 11.30 -38.72 -35.03
CA SER A 69 10.98 -37.30 -35.30
C SER A 69 9.81 -36.81 -34.45
N LEU A 70 8.82 -37.66 -34.18
CA LEU A 70 7.69 -37.34 -33.31
C LEU A 70 8.15 -37.14 -31.86
N ASP A 71 8.99 -38.04 -31.34
CA ASP A 71 9.56 -37.93 -30.00
C ASP A 71 10.39 -36.64 -29.83
N GLU A 72 11.20 -36.29 -30.84
CA GLU A 72 11.98 -35.05 -30.85
C GLU A 72 11.09 -33.81 -30.85
N LEU A 73 10.00 -33.82 -31.64
CA LEU A 73 9.02 -32.74 -31.67
C LEU A 73 8.25 -32.60 -30.35
N GLU A 74 7.84 -33.71 -29.74
CA GLU A 74 7.18 -33.73 -28.44
C GLU A 74 8.10 -33.13 -27.37
N LYS A 75 9.37 -33.54 -27.37
CA LYS A 75 10.38 -33.00 -26.44
C LYS A 75 10.57 -31.49 -26.61
N GLU A 76 10.70 -31.02 -27.85
CA GLU A 76 10.84 -29.58 -28.14
C GLU A 76 9.58 -28.80 -27.74
N ALA A 77 8.39 -29.33 -28.01
CA ALA A 77 7.14 -28.70 -27.62
C ALA A 77 7.03 -28.58 -26.09
N ASN A 78 7.34 -29.65 -25.36
CA ASN A 78 7.36 -29.66 -23.90
C ASN A 78 8.37 -28.65 -23.34
N GLN A 79 9.59 -28.61 -23.89
CA GLN A 79 10.60 -27.63 -23.48
C GLN A 79 10.15 -26.18 -23.71
N ARG A 80 9.50 -25.90 -24.84
CA ARG A 80 8.93 -24.58 -25.13
C ARG A 80 7.85 -24.20 -24.13
N VAL A 81 6.95 -25.12 -23.79
CA VAL A 81 5.89 -24.90 -22.80
C VAL A 81 6.51 -24.58 -21.44
N THR A 82 7.43 -25.41 -20.95
CA THR A 82 8.13 -25.16 -19.67
C THR A 82 8.85 -23.81 -19.66
N LEU A 83 9.49 -23.41 -20.77
CA LEU A 83 10.12 -22.09 -20.87
C LEU A 83 9.11 -20.96 -20.75
N LEU A 84 7.97 -21.07 -21.44
CA LEU A 84 6.90 -20.07 -21.41
C LEU A 84 6.23 -19.98 -20.04
N GLU A 85 5.95 -21.11 -19.39
CA GLU A 85 5.42 -21.15 -18.02
C GLU A 85 6.37 -20.44 -17.04
N ASN A 86 7.68 -20.69 -17.15
CA ASN A 86 8.68 -20.02 -16.33
C ASN A 86 8.75 -18.51 -16.58
N LYS A 87 8.65 -18.07 -17.83
CA LYS A 87 8.59 -16.64 -18.18
C LYS A 87 7.33 -15.99 -17.61
N LEU A 88 6.19 -16.65 -17.73
CA LEU A 88 4.92 -16.18 -17.20
C LEU A 88 4.96 -16.06 -15.68
N LYS A 89 5.49 -17.07 -14.98
CA LYS A 89 5.66 -17.05 -13.53
C LYS A 89 6.53 -15.88 -13.06
N LYS A 90 7.64 -15.61 -13.75
CA LYS A 90 8.52 -14.46 -13.47
C LYS A 90 7.79 -13.13 -13.68
N ALA A 91 7.09 -12.97 -14.82
CA ALA A 91 6.33 -11.76 -15.10
C ALA A 91 5.23 -11.52 -14.05
N HIS A 92 4.54 -12.58 -13.63
CA HIS A 92 3.51 -12.51 -12.58
C HIS A 92 4.10 -12.06 -11.23
N ALA A 93 5.25 -12.60 -10.83
CA ALA A 93 5.94 -12.19 -9.60
C ALA A 93 6.35 -10.70 -9.65
N SER A 94 6.88 -10.22 -10.78
CA SER A 94 7.20 -8.80 -10.96
C SER A 94 5.96 -7.90 -10.89
N LEU A 95 4.83 -8.33 -11.47
CA LEU A 95 3.57 -7.58 -11.37
C LEU A 95 3.05 -7.50 -9.93
N GLN A 96 3.12 -8.60 -9.17
CA GLN A 96 2.74 -8.58 -7.76
C GLN A 96 3.61 -7.61 -6.94
N GLN A 97 4.91 -7.56 -7.22
CA GLN A 97 5.82 -6.59 -6.60
C GLN A 97 5.44 -5.15 -6.95
N HIS A 98 5.08 -4.87 -8.20
CA HIS A 98 4.58 -3.55 -8.62
C HIS A 98 3.25 -3.16 -7.96
N HIS A 99 2.34 -4.12 -7.75
CA HIS A 99 1.11 -3.86 -7.00
C HIS A 99 1.42 -3.46 -5.55
N SER A 100 2.29 -4.21 -4.87
CA SER A 100 2.73 -3.86 -3.52
C SER A 100 3.40 -2.49 -3.47
N LEU A 101 4.22 -2.14 -4.46
CA LEU A 101 4.82 -0.81 -4.57
C LEU A 101 3.76 0.28 -4.78
N SER A 102 2.74 0.03 -5.62
CA SER A 102 1.63 0.97 -5.84
C SER A 102 0.85 1.26 -4.56
N ASP A 103 0.61 0.23 -3.74
CA ASP A 103 -0.09 0.38 -2.46
C ASP A 103 0.74 1.16 -1.45
N VAL A 104 2.05 0.93 -1.43
CA VAL A 104 3.00 1.75 -0.64
C VAL A 104 2.98 3.20 -1.13
N THR A 105 3.02 3.45 -2.43
CA THR A 105 2.97 4.81 -3.00
C THR A 105 1.70 5.55 -2.61
N LYS A 106 0.53 4.89 -2.65
CA LYS A 106 -0.74 5.49 -2.20
C LYS A 106 -0.73 5.81 -0.71
N SER A 107 -0.13 4.93 0.11
CA SER A 107 -0.02 5.16 1.55
C SER A 107 0.88 6.35 1.85
N VAL A 108 2.02 6.46 1.15
CA VAL A 108 2.94 7.60 1.26
C VAL A 108 2.25 8.90 0.88
N SER A 109 1.53 8.95 -0.24
CA SER A 109 0.84 10.18 -0.67
C SER A 109 -0.26 10.62 0.30
N SER A 110 -0.98 9.68 0.92
CA SER A 110 -1.95 9.98 1.98
C SER A 110 -1.27 10.59 3.21
N ILE A 111 -0.15 10.00 3.65
CA ILE A 111 0.62 10.49 4.80
C ILE A 111 1.20 11.89 4.51
N GLU A 112 1.69 12.13 3.30
CA GLU A 112 2.20 13.45 2.90
C GLU A 112 1.10 14.52 2.91
N SER A 113 -0.12 14.17 2.47
CA SER A 113 -1.26 15.08 2.53
C SER A 113 -1.64 15.43 3.97
N GLU A 114 -1.67 14.44 4.87
CA GLU A 114 -1.95 14.65 6.29
C GLU A 114 -0.86 15.49 6.96
N LYS A 115 0.41 15.19 6.68
CA LYS A 115 1.55 15.98 7.14
C LYS A 115 1.45 17.44 6.70
N TRP A 116 1.02 17.70 5.46
CA TRP A 116 0.82 19.06 4.97
C TRP A 116 -0.26 19.80 5.77
N LYS A 117 -1.39 19.15 6.05
CA LYS A 117 -2.48 19.73 6.87
C LYS A 117 -2.01 20.06 8.28
N LEU A 118 -1.37 19.11 8.96
CA LEU A 118 -0.85 19.30 10.31
C LEU A 118 0.22 20.40 10.38
N ASN A 119 1.07 20.51 9.36
CA ASN A 119 2.05 21.61 9.29
C ASN A 119 1.38 22.96 9.10
N HIS A 120 0.33 23.03 8.29
CA HIS A 120 -0.42 24.27 8.09
C HIS A 120 -1.11 24.71 9.37
N GLU A 121 -1.77 23.77 10.07
CA GLU A 121 -2.40 24.03 11.37
C GLU A 121 -1.38 24.49 12.42
N ASN A 122 -0.20 23.85 12.48
CA ASN A 122 0.88 24.30 13.36
C ASN A 122 1.38 25.72 13.04
N LEU A 123 1.43 26.10 11.77
CA LEU A 123 1.81 27.45 11.37
C LEU A 123 0.76 28.48 11.81
N ASP A 124 -0.51 28.14 11.68
CA ASP A 124 -1.61 29.01 12.12
C ASP A 124 -1.66 29.12 13.65
N LEU A 125 -1.51 28.01 14.38
CA LEU A 125 -1.41 28.02 15.84
C LEU A 125 -0.21 28.84 16.33
N LYS A 126 0.94 28.73 15.64
CA LYS A 126 2.12 29.53 15.97
C LYS A 126 1.87 31.01 15.77
N HIS A 127 1.25 31.39 14.65
CA HIS A 127 0.85 32.77 14.40
C HIS A 127 -0.08 33.30 15.50
N ASP A 128 -1.03 32.49 15.93
CA ASP A 128 -1.98 32.85 16.99
C ASP A 128 -1.29 33.03 18.33
N LEU A 129 -0.34 32.15 18.69
CA LEU A 129 0.50 32.28 19.88
C LEU A 129 1.37 33.54 19.85
N ASP A 130 2.00 33.85 18.72
CA ASP A 130 2.84 35.06 18.56
C ASP A 130 1.98 36.33 18.70
N SER A 131 0.77 36.30 18.14
CA SER A 131 -0.22 37.37 18.22
C SER A 131 -0.69 37.59 19.66
N LEU A 132 -1.05 36.52 20.37
CA LEU A 132 -1.44 36.56 21.79
C LEU A 132 -0.30 37.04 22.69
N THR A 133 0.92 36.56 22.45
CA THR A 133 2.11 36.97 23.21
C THR A 133 2.36 38.47 23.05
N THR A 134 2.26 38.97 21.82
CA THR A 134 2.41 40.40 21.51
C THR A 134 1.31 41.23 22.18
N PHE A 135 0.06 40.75 22.13
CA PHE A 135 -1.09 41.38 22.76
C PHE A 135 -0.92 41.50 24.29
N ILE A 136 -0.57 40.40 24.96
CA ILE A 136 -0.34 40.37 26.42
C ILE A 136 0.81 41.29 26.81
N ASN A 137 1.93 41.25 26.06
CA ASN A 137 3.07 42.12 26.35
C ASN A 137 2.73 43.60 26.18
N THR A 138 1.92 43.94 25.18
CA THR A 138 1.44 45.31 24.97
C THR A 138 0.50 45.75 26.09
N ALA A 139 -0.44 44.90 26.51
CA ALA A 139 -1.34 45.18 27.62
C ALA A 139 -0.57 45.36 28.94
N LYS A 140 0.44 44.53 29.21
CA LYS A 140 1.32 44.68 30.38
C LYS A 140 2.09 46.01 30.39
N ARG A 141 2.56 46.48 29.23
CA ARG A 141 3.31 47.75 29.12
C ARG A 141 2.43 48.98 29.19
N THR A 142 1.24 48.92 28.60
CA THR A 142 0.36 50.08 28.42
C THR A 142 -0.78 50.16 29.43
N GLY A 143 -1.05 49.06 30.15
CA GLY A 143 -2.20 48.91 31.05
C GLY A 143 -3.55 48.78 30.33
N LYS A 144 -3.58 48.70 28.99
CA LYS A 144 -4.82 48.67 28.19
C LYS A 144 -4.97 47.35 27.44
N TRP A 145 -6.14 46.74 27.53
CA TRP A 145 -6.52 45.53 26.80
C TRP A 145 -7.32 45.91 25.55
N ASP A 146 -6.65 46.19 24.43
CA ASP A 146 -7.30 46.51 23.15
C ASP A 146 -7.46 45.24 22.28
N THR A 147 -8.58 44.55 22.46
CA THR A 147 -8.89 43.30 21.76
C THR A 147 -9.20 43.48 20.27
N LYS A 148 -9.48 44.71 19.80
CA LYS A 148 -9.89 44.97 18.40
C LYS A 148 -8.81 44.67 17.37
N ARG A 149 -7.54 44.60 17.81
CA ARG A 149 -6.38 44.35 16.95
C ARG A 149 -5.91 42.89 16.98
N LEU A 150 -6.50 42.05 17.84
CA LEU A 150 -6.11 40.66 17.98
C LEU A 150 -6.89 39.81 16.97
N GLN A 151 -6.19 39.29 15.97
CA GLN A 151 -6.75 38.40 14.97
C GLN A 151 -6.09 37.03 15.10
N LEU A 152 -6.92 36.01 15.26
CA LEU A 152 -6.52 34.61 15.38
C LEU A 152 -7.04 33.85 14.16
N LYS A 153 -6.24 32.94 13.65
CA LYS A 153 -6.53 32.14 12.46
C LYS A 153 -7.24 30.83 12.79
N THR A 154 -6.94 30.25 13.95
CA THR A 154 -7.43 28.92 14.31
C THR A 154 -8.76 28.96 15.06
N VAL A 155 -8.93 29.94 15.95
CA VAL A 155 -10.13 30.07 16.79
C VAL A 155 -10.56 31.55 16.84
N PRO A 156 -11.83 31.88 16.52
CA PRO A 156 -12.31 33.25 16.61
C PRO A 156 -12.28 33.73 18.07
N LEU A 157 -11.90 34.99 18.24
CA LEU A 157 -11.66 35.59 19.55
C LEU A 157 -12.89 35.53 20.47
N ASP A 158 -14.09 35.63 19.90
CA ASP A 158 -15.37 35.57 20.61
C ASP A 158 -15.57 34.24 21.36
N ARG A 159 -15.03 33.14 20.81
CA ARG A 159 -15.08 31.82 21.44
C ARG A 159 -14.11 31.68 22.62
N ILE A 160 -13.06 32.49 22.66
CA ILE A 160 -12.03 32.48 23.71
C ILE A 160 -12.44 33.39 24.88
N ILE A 161 -13.08 34.52 24.58
CA ILE A 161 -13.51 35.51 25.58
C ILE A 161 -14.87 35.13 26.19
N GLY A 162 -15.61 34.19 25.60
CA GLY A 162 -16.86 33.67 26.15
C GLY A 162 -18.04 34.66 26.08
N ILE A 163 -17.91 35.72 25.27
CA ILE A 163 -19.00 36.65 25.02
C ILE A 163 -19.85 36.06 23.90
N SER A 164 -20.77 35.17 24.26
CA SER A 164 -21.93 34.93 23.42
C SER A 164 -22.79 36.19 23.53
N ASN A 165 -23.07 36.85 22.39
CA ASN A 165 -23.82 38.11 22.35
C ASN A 165 -25.25 38.01 22.92
N ASP A 166 -25.70 36.83 23.36
CA ASP A 166 -27.07 36.56 23.82
C ASP A 166 -27.26 36.62 25.36
N ASP A 167 -26.21 36.71 26.18
CA ASP A 167 -26.32 36.79 27.65
C ASP A 167 -26.00 38.19 28.22
N ILE A 168 -26.51 39.25 27.60
CA ILE A 168 -26.56 40.57 28.25
C ILE A 168 -27.74 40.59 29.24
N HIS A 169 -27.58 39.88 30.36
CA HIS A 169 -28.31 40.25 31.58
C HIS A 169 -27.73 41.59 32.08
N PRO A 170 -28.54 42.52 32.62
CA PRO A 170 -28.06 43.80 33.12
C PRO A 170 -27.33 43.59 34.45
N THR A 171 -26.09 43.12 34.36
CA THR A 171 -25.21 42.91 35.51
C THR A 171 -24.77 44.26 36.06
N VAL A 172 -24.93 44.41 37.37
CA VAL A 172 -24.37 45.47 38.22
C VAL A 172 -23.00 45.92 37.70
N PRO A 173 -22.72 47.24 37.62
CA PRO A 173 -21.45 47.70 37.05
C PRO A 173 -20.29 46.98 37.71
N LEU A 174 -19.51 46.24 36.92
CA LEU A 174 -18.40 45.36 37.33
C LEU A 174 -17.48 46.03 38.38
N HIS A 175 -17.36 47.35 38.32
CA HIS A 175 -16.63 48.17 39.28
C HIS A 175 -17.16 48.05 40.72
N LYS A 176 -18.49 48.03 40.92
CA LYS A 176 -19.11 47.85 42.24
C LYS A 176 -18.90 46.45 42.79
N GLU A 177 -18.90 45.43 41.93
CA GLU A 177 -18.66 44.06 42.37
C GLU A 177 -17.19 43.82 42.71
N ILE A 178 -16.26 44.40 41.94
CA ILE A 178 -14.83 44.38 42.26
C ILE A 178 -14.59 45.10 43.60
N GLN A 179 -15.16 46.29 43.78
CA GLN A 179 -15.05 47.05 45.03
C GLN A 179 -15.59 46.26 46.23
N TYR A 180 -16.77 45.63 46.10
CA TYR A 180 -17.34 44.80 47.15
C TYR A 180 -16.44 43.59 47.50
N ARG A 181 -15.83 42.96 46.48
CA ARG A 181 -14.90 41.86 46.68
C ARG A 181 -13.62 42.33 47.37
N ASP A 182 -13.09 43.50 47.02
CA ASP A 182 -11.89 44.08 47.65
C ASP A 182 -12.15 44.45 49.11
N GLU A 183 -13.29 45.06 49.42
CA GLU A 183 -13.70 45.35 50.80
C GLU A 183 -13.83 44.05 51.62
N ARG A 184 -14.42 43.00 51.03
CA ARG A 184 -14.56 41.71 51.71
C ARG A 184 -13.23 40.99 51.91
N ILE A 185 -12.29 41.12 50.98
CA ILE A 185 -10.92 40.63 51.11
C ILE A 185 -10.20 41.34 52.26
N GLN A 186 -10.33 42.66 52.39
CA GLN A 186 -9.72 43.41 53.50
C GLN A 186 -10.26 42.97 54.86
N VAL A 187 -11.58 42.78 54.98
CA VAL A 187 -12.20 42.29 56.23
C VAL A 187 -11.65 40.92 56.61
N LEU A 188 -11.61 39.98 55.66
CA LEU A 188 -11.09 38.63 55.90
C LEU A 188 -9.59 38.63 56.24
N GLN A 189 -8.80 39.50 55.64
CA GLN A 189 -7.38 39.67 55.98
C GLN A 189 -7.19 40.17 57.41
N ALA A 190 -8.02 41.14 57.85
CA ALA A 190 -7.98 41.63 59.22
C ALA A 190 -8.39 40.56 60.23
N GLU A 191 -9.39 39.74 59.90
CA GLU A 191 -9.84 38.61 60.74
C GLU A 191 -8.76 37.54 60.88
N ILE A 192 -8.09 37.17 59.78
CA ILE A 192 -6.96 36.22 59.80
C ILE A 192 -5.83 36.73 60.71
N GLU A 193 -5.54 38.04 60.67
CA GLU A 193 -4.48 38.61 61.49
C GLU A 193 -4.83 38.64 62.99
N GLN A 194 -6.10 38.91 63.33
CA GLN A 194 -6.59 38.79 64.71
C GLN A 194 -6.50 37.35 65.22
N LEU A 195 -6.94 36.37 64.41
CA LEU A 195 -6.84 34.95 64.77
C LEU A 195 -5.39 34.50 64.98
N ARG A 196 -4.44 35.02 64.18
CA ARG A 196 -3.00 34.76 64.38
C ARG A 196 -2.50 35.31 65.71
N LYS A 197 -2.90 36.53 66.10
CA LYS A 197 -2.54 37.11 67.39
C LYS A 197 -3.08 36.29 68.56
N THR A 198 -4.37 35.94 68.53
CA THR A 198 -5.00 35.12 69.57
C THR A 198 -4.35 33.75 69.69
N LYS A 199 -4.03 33.11 68.54
CA LYS A 199 -3.28 31.85 68.52
C LYS A 199 -1.92 31.99 69.22
N ASN A 200 -1.16 33.03 68.90
CA ASN A 200 0.16 33.25 69.50
C ASN A 200 0.07 33.53 71.01
N GLU A 201 -0.96 34.24 71.47
CA GLU A 201 -1.23 34.48 72.89
C GLU A 201 -1.51 33.15 73.62
N LEU A 202 -2.37 32.30 73.04
CA LEU A 202 -2.68 30.98 73.59
C LEU A 202 -1.46 30.07 73.62
N VAL A 203 -0.62 30.09 72.59
CA VAL A 203 0.64 29.34 72.57
C VAL A 203 1.55 29.78 73.73
N LYS A 204 1.71 31.08 73.95
CA LYS A 204 2.48 31.60 75.09
C LYS A 204 1.88 31.20 76.44
N GLN A 205 0.56 31.19 76.56
CA GLN A 205 -0.11 30.74 77.79
C GLN A 205 0.16 29.25 78.04
N VAL A 206 0.06 28.41 77.01
CA VAL A 206 0.39 26.97 77.11
C VAL A 206 1.85 26.76 77.48
N GLU A 207 2.77 27.50 76.86
CA GLU A 207 4.19 27.46 77.21
C GLU A 207 4.41 27.86 78.68
N ASN A 208 3.75 28.92 79.15
CA ASN A 208 3.85 29.36 80.54
C ASN A 208 3.27 28.32 81.53
N TYR A 209 2.12 27.71 81.21
CA TYR A 209 1.56 26.61 82.02
C TYR A 209 2.49 25.39 82.03
N TYR A 210 3.12 25.07 80.89
CA TYR A 210 4.12 24.02 80.81
C TYR A 210 5.31 24.33 81.75
N TYR A 211 5.88 25.53 81.68
CA TYR A 211 6.96 25.94 82.60
C TYR A 211 6.54 25.93 84.08
N LEU A 212 5.31 26.33 84.40
CA LEU A 212 4.80 26.27 85.77
C LEU A 212 4.64 24.84 86.28
N ILE A 213 4.21 23.89 85.43
CA ILE A 213 4.03 22.49 85.84
C ILE A 213 5.39 21.80 86.04
N TYR A 214 6.36 22.04 85.17
CA TYR A 214 7.68 21.41 85.20
C TYR A 214 8.72 22.15 86.06
N SER A 215 8.34 23.18 86.82
CA SER A 215 9.22 23.89 87.77
C SER A 215 8.95 23.55 89.25
N TYR A 216 7.99 22.66 89.53
CA TYR A 216 7.67 22.13 90.87
C TYR A 216 7.98 20.63 91.05
N GLU A 217 8.66 20.01 90.08
CA GLU A 217 9.35 18.72 90.22
C GLU A 217 10.86 18.95 90.40
#